data_AF-A0A0J8FQA0-F1
#
_entry.id   AF-A0A0J8FQA0-F1
#
_cell.length_a   1.000
_cell.length_b   1.000
_cell.length_c   1.000
_cell.angle_alpha   90.00
_cell.angle_beta   90.00
_cell.angle_gamma   90.00
#
_symmetry.space_group_name_H-M   'P 1'
#
loop_
_entity.id
_entity.type
_entity.pdbx_description
1 polymer ?
#
loop_
_entity_poly.entity_id
_entity_poly.type
_entity_poly.pdbx_seq_one_letter_code
_entity_poly.pdbx_strand_id
1 'polypeptide(L)'
;MDRTEDLPESELLFKGPCTNVDECSSSDGMATYSDGHTFCFVCNHHTHGDGSEGHSARPNTKRAVSTLSMLDHQGRFQDLPKRGLQQAICKQYGYWVGKTHGGKGIQVADYRDEHGNLVGQKIRDADKNFSSTGKHGADCLFGKHLWSGGKKIIITEGEIDCLTVAQLQGGKYPVVSLPTGAPSARKACAKNYEYLDTFDEIILMFDMDDVGRAAAMDAAEVLPAGKVKIAVLPMKDPNECVMNGQAKAVMDAMWNAAPFVPDGVVSAKSLKSRIKNKQDIPRIPLAGPAELRRMTKDARAGELLMVTSGSGMGKSTFVRQNVYSWFQQHGLEVGVAMLEESVEETVEDLVGLHMRRRYRQNPDGTTEEEFDAAFDAIFETDKLFLYDSFAESVEDRLMSKLHFMVKGQGC
;
A
#
# COMPACT_ATOMS: atom_id res chain seq x y z
N MET A 1 28.18 -20.27 18.79
CA MET A 1 27.24 -20.79 19.80
C MET A 1 27.47 -19.94 21.02
N ASP A 2 26.69 -18.87 21.17
CA ASP A 2 26.60 -18.11 22.41
C ASP A 2 25.11 -17.86 22.59
N ARG A 3 24.52 -18.56 23.55
CA ARG A 3 23.10 -18.41 23.90
C ARG A 3 23.04 -17.25 24.87
N THR A 4 22.45 -16.14 24.44
CA THR A 4 22.01 -15.06 25.33
C THR A 4 21.11 -15.66 26.40
N GLU A 5 21.56 -15.60 27.65
CA GLU A 5 20.77 -15.93 28.83
C GLU A 5 19.61 -14.94 28.93
N ASP A 6 18.38 -15.46 28.85
CA ASP A 6 17.17 -14.73 29.17
C ASP A 6 17.28 -14.22 30.62
N LEU A 7 17.13 -12.90 30.83
CA LEU A 7 16.92 -12.38 32.19
C LEU A 7 15.56 -12.92 32.67
N PRO A 8 15.50 -13.67 33.78
CA PRO A 8 14.26 -14.31 34.21
C PRO A 8 13.21 -13.28 34.60
N GLU A 9 11.98 -13.44 34.10
CA GLU A 9 10.82 -12.77 34.67
C GLU A 9 10.71 -13.14 36.16
N SER A 10 10.44 -12.14 37.01
CA SER A 10 10.26 -12.35 38.44
C SER A 10 8.97 -13.12 38.70
N GLU A 11 9.07 -14.40 39.02
CA GLU A 11 7.95 -15.30 39.30
C GLU A 11 7.53 -15.25 40.77
N LEU A 12 6.23 -15.35 41.04
CA LEU A 12 5.72 -15.45 42.41
C LEU A 12 6.11 -16.81 43.00
N LEU A 13 6.91 -16.82 44.06
CA LEU A 13 7.29 -18.06 44.75
C LEU A 13 6.22 -18.51 45.72
N PHE A 14 5.83 -17.64 46.66
CA PHE A 14 4.83 -17.95 47.67
C PHE A 14 4.24 -16.69 48.29
N LYS A 15 3.12 -16.86 49.01
CA LYS A 15 2.51 -15.82 49.84
C LYS A 15 2.61 -16.17 51.32
N GLY A 16 2.76 -15.16 52.15
CA GLY A 16 2.91 -15.32 53.60
C GLY A 16 2.52 -14.06 54.38
N PRO A 17 2.80 -14.06 55.70
CA PRO A 17 2.46 -12.94 56.56
C PRO A 17 3.25 -11.68 56.18
N CYS A 18 2.64 -10.52 56.39
CA CYS A 18 3.29 -9.25 56.08
C CYS A 18 4.52 -9.02 56.97
N THR A 19 5.63 -8.61 56.36
CA THR A 19 6.86 -8.23 57.09
C THR A 19 6.73 -6.86 57.76
N ASN A 20 5.80 -6.01 57.32
CA ASN A 20 5.42 -4.77 58.00
C ASN A 20 4.38 -5.07 59.10
N VAL A 21 4.83 -5.78 60.14
CA VAL A 21 3.99 -6.28 61.24
C VAL A 21 3.36 -5.16 62.08
N ASP A 22 3.96 -3.96 62.09
CA ASP A 22 3.47 -2.82 62.87
C ASP A 22 2.24 -2.15 62.22
N GLU A 23 2.11 -2.23 60.90
CA GLU A 23 1.01 -1.60 60.14
C GLU A 23 0.10 -2.62 59.43
N CYS A 24 0.49 -3.90 59.39
CA CYS A 24 -0.26 -4.94 58.68
C CYS A 24 -0.19 -6.29 59.38
N SER A 25 -1.34 -6.77 59.86
CA SER A 25 -1.52 -8.08 60.50
C SER A 25 -1.93 -9.19 59.52
N SER A 26 -1.75 -8.98 58.21
CA SER A 26 -2.15 -9.96 57.21
C SER A 26 -1.29 -11.22 57.30
N SER A 27 -1.94 -12.39 57.27
CA SER A 27 -1.28 -13.70 57.32
C SER A 27 -0.84 -14.23 55.95
N ASP A 28 -1.38 -13.70 54.86
CA ASP A 28 -1.16 -14.17 53.47
C ASP A 28 -1.04 -13.03 52.44
N GLY A 29 -0.98 -11.78 52.90
CA GLY A 29 -1.00 -10.59 52.04
C GLY A 29 0.33 -10.31 51.33
N MET A 30 1.44 -10.86 51.83
CA MET A 30 2.78 -10.60 51.27
C MET A 30 3.16 -11.66 50.25
N ALA A 31 3.39 -11.25 49.00
CA ALA A 31 3.98 -12.07 47.96
C ALA A 31 5.50 -11.94 47.98
N THR A 32 6.21 -13.07 47.90
CA THR A 32 7.66 -13.13 47.69
C THR A 32 7.94 -13.65 46.29
N TYR A 33 8.81 -12.96 45.55
CA TYR A 33 9.13 -13.31 44.17
C TYR A 33 10.55 -13.87 44.01
N SER A 34 10.82 -14.46 42.84
CA SER A 34 12.07 -15.18 42.54
C SER A 34 13.32 -14.29 42.49
N ASP A 35 13.16 -12.98 42.28
CA ASP A 35 14.23 -11.98 42.36
C ASP A 35 14.45 -11.44 43.80
N GLY A 36 13.76 -12.02 44.77
CA GLY A 36 13.85 -11.70 46.19
C GLY A 36 13.02 -10.49 46.63
N HIS A 37 12.35 -9.76 45.73
CA HIS A 37 11.50 -8.66 46.16
C HIS A 37 10.20 -9.19 46.80
N THR A 38 9.61 -8.39 47.70
CA THR A 38 8.31 -8.70 48.29
C THR A 38 7.32 -7.56 48.11
N PHE A 39 6.04 -7.90 47.95
CA PHE A 39 4.96 -6.93 47.84
C PHE A 39 3.71 -7.38 48.61
N CYS A 40 3.23 -6.52 49.52
CA CYS A 40 2.03 -6.78 50.30
C CYS A 40 0.79 -6.17 49.64
N PHE A 41 -0.16 -7.01 49.25
CA PHE A 41 -1.41 -6.59 48.60
C PHE A 41 -2.42 -5.93 49.57
N VAL A 42 -2.13 -5.92 50.87
CA VAL A 42 -3.01 -5.33 51.89
C VAL A 42 -2.58 -3.91 52.25
N CYS A 43 -1.29 -3.71 52.55
CA CYS A 43 -0.76 -2.40 52.96
C CYS A 43 0.12 -1.72 51.90
N ASN A 44 0.30 -2.33 50.73
CA ASN A 44 1.22 -1.89 49.66
C ASN A 44 2.69 -1.78 50.10
N HIS A 45 3.07 -2.41 51.21
CA HIS A 45 4.46 -2.47 51.64
C HIS A 45 5.30 -3.29 50.65
N HIS A 46 6.44 -2.75 50.25
CA HIS A 46 7.32 -3.32 49.24
C HIS A 46 8.75 -3.36 49.75
N THR A 47 9.40 -4.53 49.69
CA THR A 47 10.84 -4.66 49.99
C THR A 47 11.58 -5.09 48.74
N HIS A 48 12.76 -4.51 48.50
CA HIS A 48 13.62 -4.93 47.40
C HIS A 48 14.37 -6.23 47.75
N GLY A 49 14.66 -7.08 46.77
CA GLY A 49 15.36 -8.36 46.96
C GLY A 49 16.90 -8.26 47.01
N ASP A 50 17.56 -9.37 47.26
CA ASP A 50 19.02 -9.51 47.50
C ASP A 50 19.94 -9.21 46.28
N GLY A 51 19.44 -8.46 45.29
CA GLY A 51 20.21 -7.79 44.24
C GLY A 51 20.18 -6.27 44.33
N SER A 52 19.76 -5.70 45.46
CA SER A 52 19.44 -4.26 45.60
C SER A 52 20.22 -3.51 46.69
N GLU A 53 21.37 -4.04 47.15
CA GLU A 53 22.39 -3.19 47.79
C GLU A 53 23.46 -2.81 46.77
N GLY A 54 23.40 -1.55 46.34
CA GLY A 54 24.27 -0.99 45.31
C GLY A 54 23.50 -0.86 44.01
N HIS A 55 23.26 0.39 43.61
CA HIS A 55 22.83 0.79 42.27
C HIS A 55 22.95 -0.34 41.25
N SER A 56 21.86 -1.07 40.99
CA SER A 56 21.72 -1.77 39.73
C SER A 56 21.69 -0.66 38.69
N ALA A 57 22.87 -0.27 38.22
CA ALA A 57 23.00 0.64 37.12
C ALA A 57 22.19 -0.02 36.01
N ARG A 58 20.99 0.52 35.75
CA ARG A 58 20.31 0.29 34.47
C ARG A 58 21.42 0.39 33.42
N PRO A 59 21.53 -0.56 32.47
CA PRO A 59 22.53 -0.45 31.42
C PRO A 59 22.50 0.99 30.94
N ASN A 60 23.65 1.67 31.01
CA ASN A 60 23.69 3.13 30.97
C ASN A 60 23.27 3.55 29.55
N THR A 61 21.96 3.73 29.34
CA THR A 61 21.40 3.91 28.00
C THR A 61 21.94 5.21 27.48
N LYS A 62 22.70 5.13 26.39
CA LYS A 62 23.29 6.30 25.77
C LYS A 62 22.17 7.12 25.12
N ARG A 63 22.36 8.43 25.11
CA ARG A 63 21.44 9.38 24.48
C ARG A 63 22.20 10.16 23.42
N ALA A 64 21.65 10.22 22.20
CA ALA A 64 22.22 11.02 21.14
C ALA A 64 22.25 12.52 21.53
N VAL A 65 23.39 13.16 21.33
CA VAL A 65 23.70 14.52 21.84
C VAL A 65 22.66 15.58 21.44
N SER A 66 22.05 15.45 20.26
CA SER A 66 21.08 16.43 19.73
C SER A 66 19.63 16.20 20.16
N THR A 67 19.33 15.16 20.94
CA THR A 67 17.97 14.89 21.43
C THR A 67 17.63 15.79 22.62
N LEU A 68 16.35 16.05 22.83
CA LEU A 68 15.81 16.85 23.93
C LEU A 68 15.82 16.07 25.25
N SER A 69 16.09 16.79 26.34
CA SER A 69 16.02 16.25 27.70
C SER A 69 14.65 16.51 28.29
N MET A 70 14.06 15.53 28.97
CA MET A 70 12.84 15.79 29.75
C MET A 70 13.08 16.87 30.80
N LEU A 71 14.24 16.89 31.48
CA LEU A 71 14.52 17.90 32.51
C LEU A 71 14.51 19.33 31.93
N ASP A 72 15.24 19.56 30.84
CA ASP A 72 15.42 20.88 30.23
C ASP A 72 14.12 21.42 29.60
N HIS A 73 13.20 20.51 29.23
CA HIS A 73 11.96 20.84 28.54
C HIS A 73 10.70 20.69 29.41
N GLN A 74 10.85 20.59 30.74
CA GLN A 74 9.72 20.34 31.67
C GLN A 74 8.87 19.12 31.24
N GLY A 75 9.57 18.12 30.73
CA GLY A 75 9.04 16.90 30.17
C GLY A 75 8.36 16.05 31.22
N ARG A 76 7.17 15.53 30.90
CA ARG A 76 6.44 14.59 31.74
C ARG A 76 5.63 13.61 30.90
N PHE A 77 5.52 12.39 31.41
CA PHE A 77 4.49 11.46 30.95
C PHE A 77 3.16 11.89 31.55
N GLN A 78 2.11 11.99 30.75
CA GLN A 78 0.76 12.30 31.20
C GLN A 78 -0.27 11.65 30.27
N ASP A 79 -1.52 11.61 30.70
CA ASP A 79 -2.64 11.29 29.82
C ASP A 79 -2.75 12.30 28.67
N LEU A 80 -3.26 11.85 27.54
CA LEU A 80 -3.63 12.68 26.39
C LEU A 80 -5.14 12.55 26.16
N PRO A 81 -6.00 13.25 26.92
CA PRO A 81 -7.45 13.09 26.85
C PRO A 81 -8.02 13.36 25.46
N LYS A 82 -7.45 14.33 24.71
CA LYS A 82 -7.85 14.64 23.33
C LYS A 82 -7.62 13.50 22.33
N ARG A 83 -6.86 12.48 22.73
CA ARG A 83 -6.52 11.29 21.95
C ARG A 83 -6.99 10.01 22.63
N GLY A 84 -7.61 10.11 23.80
CA GLY A 84 -8.00 8.97 24.61
C GLY A 84 -6.84 8.11 25.09
N LEU A 85 -5.62 8.64 25.23
CA LEU A 85 -4.43 7.86 25.62
C LEU A 85 -4.07 8.02 27.09
N GLN A 86 -3.73 6.91 27.74
CA GLN A 86 -3.32 6.82 29.14
C GLN A 86 -1.82 7.00 29.32
N GLN A 87 -1.43 7.63 30.43
CA GLN A 87 -0.06 7.89 30.83
C GLN A 87 0.79 6.61 30.84
N ALA A 88 0.21 5.48 31.26
CA ALA A 88 0.92 4.19 31.33
C ALA A 88 1.49 3.77 29.96
N ILE A 89 0.68 3.89 28.91
CA ILE A 89 1.07 3.54 27.53
C ILE A 89 2.05 4.58 26.98
N CYS A 90 1.80 5.87 27.22
CA CYS A 90 2.73 6.94 26.88
C CYS A 90 4.12 6.69 27.49
N LYS A 91 4.18 6.31 28.78
CA LYS A 91 5.42 6.00 29.49
C LYS A 91 6.13 4.77 28.92
N GLN A 92 5.39 3.70 28.63
CA GLN A 92 5.93 2.47 28.08
C GLN A 92 6.65 2.71 26.75
N TYR A 93 6.05 3.50 25.86
CA TYR A 93 6.59 3.78 24.52
C TYR A 93 7.56 4.97 24.47
N GLY A 94 7.81 5.67 25.58
CA GLY A 94 8.66 6.85 25.58
C GLY A 94 8.02 8.05 24.86
N TYR A 95 6.71 8.21 24.98
CA TYR A 95 5.94 9.35 24.47
C TYR A 95 5.65 10.35 25.58
N TRP A 96 6.23 11.54 25.51
CA TRP A 96 6.12 12.53 26.58
C TRP A 96 5.71 13.91 26.05
N VAL A 97 5.21 14.76 26.94
CA VAL A 97 4.90 16.16 26.61
C VAL A 97 5.86 17.08 27.34
N GLY A 98 6.19 18.21 26.74
CA GLY A 98 7.05 19.22 27.32
C GLY A 98 6.81 20.60 26.73
N LYS A 99 7.78 21.48 26.88
CA LYS A 99 7.77 22.82 26.29
C LYS A 99 9.08 23.09 25.54
N THR A 100 9.00 23.85 24.45
CA THR A 100 10.20 24.45 23.84
C THR A 100 10.79 25.51 24.78
N HIS A 101 12.03 25.94 24.52
CA HIS A 101 12.62 27.07 25.25
C HIS A 101 11.78 28.37 25.15
N GLY A 102 11.00 28.52 24.06
CA GLY A 102 10.06 29.62 23.87
C GLY A 102 8.70 29.41 24.56
N GLY A 103 8.54 28.39 25.40
CA GLY A 103 7.33 28.13 26.19
C GLY A 103 6.18 27.44 25.44
N LYS A 104 6.33 27.13 24.15
CA LYS A 104 5.30 26.44 23.36
C LYS A 104 5.22 24.96 23.74
N GLY A 105 4.01 24.43 23.93
CA GLY A 105 3.80 23.03 24.24
C GLY A 105 4.16 22.10 23.08
N ILE A 106 4.84 21.00 23.37
CA ILE A 106 5.29 19.99 22.41
C ILE A 106 4.98 18.58 22.90
N GLN A 107 4.84 17.66 21.96
CA GLN A 107 4.81 16.22 22.21
C GLN A 107 6.02 15.58 21.53
N VAL A 108 6.65 14.64 22.20
CA VAL A 108 7.93 14.04 21.79
C VAL A 108 7.82 12.53 21.83
N ALA A 109 8.12 11.89 20.70
CA ALA A 109 8.23 10.45 20.56
C ALA A 109 9.71 10.04 20.54
N ASP A 110 10.13 9.25 21.52
CA ASP A 110 11.49 8.71 21.62
C ASP A 110 11.67 7.49 20.70
N TYR A 111 12.65 7.56 19.80
CA TYR A 111 13.09 6.43 18.98
C TYR A 111 14.34 5.81 19.58
N ARG A 112 14.29 4.50 19.84
CA ARG A 112 15.36 3.77 20.51
C ARG A 112 15.88 2.61 19.67
N ASP A 113 17.16 2.29 19.84
CA ASP A 113 17.77 1.09 19.25
C ASP A 113 17.42 -0.17 20.05
N GLU A 114 17.89 -1.33 19.57
CA GLU A 114 17.67 -2.65 20.18
C GLU A 114 18.28 -2.78 21.58
N HIS A 115 19.19 -1.87 21.97
CA HIS A 115 19.78 -1.81 23.30
C HIS A 115 19.08 -0.78 24.21
N GLY A 116 17.98 -0.16 23.74
CA GLY A 116 17.22 0.85 24.46
C GLY A 116 17.85 2.25 24.48
N ASN A 117 18.93 2.48 23.74
CA ASN A 117 19.57 3.80 23.64
C ASN A 117 18.69 4.76 22.85
N LEU A 118 18.61 6.02 23.29
CA LEU A 118 17.85 7.05 22.58
C LEU A 118 18.64 7.53 21.35
N VAL A 119 18.20 7.13 20.15
CA VAL A 119 18.87 7.43 18.89
C VAL A 119 18.29 8.67 18.21
N GLY A 120 17.00 8.94 18.39
CA GLY A 120 16.34 10.10 17.81
C GLY A 120 15.00 10.40 18.46
N GLN A 121 14.45 11.56 18.13
CA GLN A 121 13.13 11.95 18.58
C GLN A 121 12.37 12.65 17.46
N LYS A 122 11.07 12.41 17.42
CA LYS A 122 10.14 13.16 16.59
C LYS A 122 9.27 14.04 17.47
N ILE A 123 9.25 15.32 17.15
CA ILE A 123 8.62 16.37 17.93
C ILE A 123 7.47 16.91 17.11
N ARG A 124 6.33 17.12 17.76
CA ARG A 124 5.18 17.81 17.17
C ARG A 124 4.68 18.91 18.09
N ASP A 125 4.28 20.02 17.48
CA ASP A 125 3.59 21.10 18.19
C ASP A 125 2.06 20.97 18.05
N ALA A 126 1.33 21.95 18.62
CA ALA A 126 -0.12 22.01 18.57
C ALA A 126 -0.67 22.20 17.15
N ASP A 127 0.09 22.86 16.28
CA ASP A 127 -0.27 23.16 14.89
C ASP A 127 0.06 21.99 13.94
N LYS A 128 0.53 20.86 14.49
CA LYS A 128 0.99 19.66 13.76
C LYS A 128 2.21 19.92 12.87
N ASN A 129 3.07 20.87 13.25
CA ASN A 129 4.39 20.97 12.65
C ASN A 129 5.30 19.88 13.25
N PHE A 130 6.00 19.16 12.40
CA PHE A 130 6.91 18.08 12.79
C PHE A 130 8.36 18.52 12.69
N SER A 131 9.17 18.17 13.68
CA SER A 131 10.62 18.29 13.62
C SER A 131 11.29 17.04 14.20
N SER A 132 12.52 16.79 13.77
CA SER A 132 13.27 15.59 14.12
C SER A 132 14.61 15.97 14.75
N THR A 133 14.99 15.28 15.81
CA THR A 133 16.32 15.37 16.41
C THR A 133 16.98 13.99 16.51
N GLY A 134 18.30 13.96 16.71
CA GLY A 134 19.09 12.74 16.62
C GLY A 134 19.09 12.12 15.22
N LYS A 135 19.29 10.81 15.16
CA LYS A 135 19.28 9.99 13.93
C LYS A 135 18.28 8.85 14.10
N HIS A 136 17.06 9.02 13.60
CA HIS A 136 16.08 7.95 13.46
C HIS A 136 15.83 7.70 11.97
N GLY A 137 16.66 6.83 11.39
CA GLY A 137 16.56 6.45 9.97
C GLY A 137 15.39 5.50 9.72
N ALA A 138 15.28 5.01 8.49
CA ALA A 138 14.24 4.05 8.10
C ALA A 138 14.26 2.74 8.94
N ASP A 139 15.39 2.40 9.55
CA ASP A 139 15.59 1.27 10.46
C ASP A 139 15.00 1.48 11.87
N CYS A 140 14.63 2.70 12.23
CA CYS A 140 14.12 3.04 13.56
C CYS A 140 12.59 3.05 13.58
N LEU A 141 11.94 1.89 13.77
CA LEU A 141 10.49 1.85 14.04
C LEU A 141 10.20 2.31 15.48
N PHE A 142 9.17 3.14 15.67
CA PHE A 142 8.76 3.56 17.01
C PHE A 142 8.24 2.35 17.80
N GLY A 143 8.71 2.16 19.03
CA GLY A 143 8.35 1.00 19.86
C GLY A 143 9.10 -0.30 19.52
N LYS A 144 9.98 -0.34 18.52
CA LYS A 144 10.75 -1.55 18.14
C LYS A 144 11.47 -2.20 19.33
N HIS A 145 12.15 -1.38 20.14
CA HIS A 145 12.92 -1.80 21.31
C HIS A 145 12.11 -2.53 22.40
N LEU A 146 10.78 -2.53 22.33
CA LEU A 146 9.91 -3.20 23.29
C LEU A 146 9.65 -4.67 22.94
N TRP A 147 9.90 -5.07 21.69
CA TRP A 147 9.45 -6.35 21.15
C TRP A 147 10.59 -7.03 20.40
N SER A 148 10.91 -8.28 20.72
CA SER A 148 11.99 -9.06 20.10
C SER A 148 11.49 -10.13 19.11
N GLY A 149 10.17 -10.35 19.06
CA GLY A 149 9.51 -11.36 18.22
C GLY A 149 8.13 -11.72 18.79
N GLY A 150 7.40 -12.60 18.11
CA GLY A 150 6.10 -13.09 18.61
C GLY A 150 5.14 -13.51 17.52
N LYS A 151 3.90 -13.84 17.88
CA LYS A 151 2.93 -14.35 16.91
C LYS A 151 2.45 -13.29 15.90
N LYS A 152 2.19 -12.07 16.37
CA LYS A 152 1.66 -10.99 15.55
C LYS A 152 2.36 -9.68 15.87
N ILE A 153 2.61 -8.87 14.85
CA ILE A 153 3.02 -7.48 15.00
C ILE A 153 2.11 -6.58 14.18
N ILE A 154 1.71 -5.45 14.77
CA ILE A 154 0.93 -4.41 14.08
C ILE A 154 1.84 -3.23 13.78
N ILE A 155 1.83 -2.77 12.53
CA ILE A 155 2.57 -1.60 12.06
C ILE A 155 1.58 -0.51 11.69
N THR A 156 1.62 0.61 12.41
CA THR A 156 0.79 1.79 12.12
C THR A 156 1.59 2.87 11.37
N GLU A 157 0.88 3.81 10.75
CA GLU A 157 1.53 4.92 10.06
C GLU A 157 2.16 5.92 11.03
N GLY A 158 1.41 6.33 12.06
CA GLY A 158 1.84 7.33 13.05
C GLY A 158 1.99 6.79 14.48
N GLU A 159 2.67 7.56 15.32
CA GLU A 159 2.94 7.21 16.71
C GLU A 159 1.68 7.20 17.57
N ILE A 160 0.74 8.13 17.32
CA ILE A 160 -0.53 8.19 18.06
C ILE A 160 -1.38 6.94 17.81
N ASP A 161 -1.38 6.42 16.59
CA ASP A 161 -2.08 5.20 16.23
C ASP A 161 -1.43 3.98 16.87
N CYS A 162 -0.09 3.93 16.90
CA CYS A 162 0.64 2.90 17.62
C CYS A 162 0.26 2.88 19.11
N LEU A 163 0.24 4.04 19.76
CA LEU A 163 -0.18 4.14 21.16
C LEU A 163 -1.65 3.75 21.34
N THR A 164 -2.51 4.09 20.38
CA THR A 164 -3.94 3.74 20.43
C THR A 164 -4.14 2.23 20.37
N VAL A 165 -3.51 1.58 19.39
CA VAL A 165 -3.57 0.12 19.19
C VAL A 165 -2.95 -0.60 20.39
N ALA A 166 -1.78 -0.15 20.86
CA ALA A 166 -1.13 -0.70 22.05
C ALA A 166 -2.04 -0.59 23.29
N GLN A 167 -2.73 0.54 23.47
CA GLN A 167 -3.64 0.73 24.60
C GLN A 167 -4.83 -0.23 24.56
N LEU A 168 -5.45 -0.45 23.39
CA LEU A 168 -6.54 -1.42 23.25
C LEU A 168 -6.11 -2.84 23.63
N GLN A 169 -4.81 -3.12 23.52
CA GLN A 169 -4.18 -4.38 23.88
C GLN A 169 -3.57 -4.39 25.30
N GLY A 170 -3.78 -3.31 26.08
CA GLY A 170 -3.24 -3.16 27.42
C GLY A 170 -1.70 -3.03 27.49
N GLY A 171 -1.06 -2.67 26.37
CA GLY A 171 0.40 -2.55 26.27
C GLY A 171 1.15 -3.89 26.27
N LYS A 172 0.47 -5.00 25.98
CA LYS A 172 1.05 -6.36 26.13
C LYS A 172 1.47 -7.03 24.82
N TYR A 173 1.12 -6.46 23.68
CA TYR A 173 1.33 -7.09 22.38
C TYR A 173 2.14 -6.19 21.45
N PRO A 174 2.89 -6.78 20.49
CA PRO A 174 3.76 -6.04 19.59
C PRO A 174 3.01 -5.06 18.68
N VAL A 175 3.27 -3.76 18.90
CA VAL A 175 2.81 -2.66 18.06
C VAL A 175 3.94 -1.68 17.86
N VAL A 176 4.16 -1.28 16.61
CA VAL A 176 5.18 -0.31 16.20
C VAL A 176 4.61 0.69 15.18
N SER A 177 5.27 1.84 15.00
CA SER A 177 4.92 2.77 13.89
C SER A 177 6.10 3.08 12.98
N LEU A 178 5.77 3.53 11.78
CA LEU A 178 6.75 4.07 10.83
C LEU A 178 7.44 5.33 11.37
N PRO A 179 8.71 5.56 11.03
CA PRO A 179 9.46 6.73 11.51
C PRO A 179 8.93 8.05 10.95
N THR A 180 8.66 8.08 9.64
CA THR A 180 8.28 9.31 8.93
C THR A 180 7.03 9.10 8.07
N GLY A 181 6.07 8.31 8.56
CA GLY A 181 4.76 8.09 7.93
C GLY A 181 4.82 7.36 6.58
N ALA A 182 3.72 7.45 5.81
CA ALA A 182 3.50 6.76 4.55
C ALA A 182 4.69 6.80 3.55
N PRO A 183 5.36 7.95 3.29
CA PRO A 183 6.46 8.00 2.32
C PRO A 183 7.65 7.11 2.67
N SER A 184 7.81 6.74 3.95
CA SER A 184 8.90 5.87 4.41
C SER A 184 8.54 4.39 4.47
N ALA A 185 7.27 4.03 4.26
CA ALA A 185 6.75 2.70 4.54
C ALA A 185 7.57 1.59 3.89
N ARG A 186 7.76 1.65 2.56
CA ARG A 186 8.56 0.68 1.80
C ARG A 186 10.00 0.58 2.31
N LYS A 187 10.68 1.73 2.47
CA LYS A 187 12.08 1.76 2.90
C LYS A 187 12.26 1.26 4.34
N ALA A 188 11.34 1.61 5.24
CA ALA A 188 11.39 1.22 6.64
C ALA A 188 11.09 -0.27 6.84
N CYS A 189 10.09 -0.78 6.12
CA CYS A 189 9.77 -2.21 6.13
C CYS A 189 10.92 -3.04 5.54
N ALA A 190 11.47 -2.64 4.39
CA ALA A 190 12.61 -3.33 3.77
C ALA A 190 13.85 -3.38 4.69
N LYS A 191 14.17 -2.26 5.37
CA LYS A 191 15.30 -2.21 6.30
C LYS A 191 15.10 -3.05 7.56
N ASN A 192 13.85 -3.29 7.95
CA ASN A 192 13.50 -4.08 9.13
C ASN A 192 13.05 -5.50 8.76
N TYR A 193 13.38 -5.99 7.56
CA TYR A 193 12.92 -7.29 7.09
C TYR A 193 13.23 -8.42 8.08
N GLU A 194 14.51 -8.55 8.49
CA GLU A 194 14.95 -9.61 9.41
C GLU A 194 14.23 -9.55 10.75
N TYR A 195 14.04 -8.34 11.29
CA TYR A 195 13.28 -8.13 12.52
C TYR A 195 11.81 -8.51 12.35
N LEU A 196 11.17 -8.07 11.27
CA LEU A 196 9.74 -8.34 11.03
C LEU A 196 9.48 -9.82 10.68
N ASP A 197 10.48 -10.53 10.15
CA ASP A 197 10.40 -11.96 9.87
C ASP A 197 10.39 -12.83 11.14
N THR A 198 10.78 -12.28 12.29
CA THR A 198 10.64 -12.97 13.60
C THR A 198 9.18 -13.14 14.05
N PHE A 199 8.23 -12.53 13.32
CA PHE A 199 6.80 -12.64 13.60
C PHE A 199 6.10 -13.59 12.60
N ASP A 200 5.03 -14.27 13.04
CA ASP A 200 4.23 -15.15 12.16
C ASP A 200 3.30 -14.35 11.25
N GLU A 201 2.70 -13.27 11.78
CA GLU A 201 1.81 -12.38 11.05
C GLU A 201 2.22 -10.91 11.21
N ILE A 202 2.24 -10.18 10.10
CA ILE A 202 2.54 -8.74 10.05
C ILE A 202 1.28 -8.02 9.56
N ILE A 203 0.69 -7.19 10.42
CA ILE A 203 -0.55 -6.46 10.12
C ILE A 203 -0.21 -5.01 9.84
N LEU A 204 -0.42 -4.58 8.59
CA LEU A 204 -0.31 -3.19 8.19
C LEU A 204 -1.63 -2.47 8.47
N MET A 205 -1.59 -1.50 9.37
CA MET A 205 -2.75 -0.70 9.81
C MET A 205 -2.44 0.79 9.60
N PHE A 206 -2.31 1.18 8.33
CA PHE A 206 -2.03 2.57 7.91
C PHE A 206 -3.32 3.38 7.73
N ASP A 207 -3.20 4.66 7.40
CA ASP A 207 -4.34 5.55 7.17
C ASP A 207 -5.22 5.02 6.01
N MET A 208 -6.54 5.19 6.13
CA MET A 208 -7.54 4.76 5.15
C MET A 208 -7.75 5.76 3.99
N ASP A 209 -6.81 6.69 3.78
CA ASP A 209 -6.77 7.57 2.62
C ASP A 209 -5.95 6.98 1.46
N ASP A 210 -5.95 7.64 0.29
CA ASP A 210 -5.26 7.12 -0.90
C ASP A 210 -3.76 6.96 -0.70
N VAL A 211 -3.15 7.84 0.10
CA VAL A 211 -1.70 7.82 0.36
C VAL A 211 -1.35 6.68 1.32
N GLY A 212 -2.11 6.52 2.41
CA GLY A 212 -1.93 5.43 3.36
C GLY A 212 -2.19 4.05 2.74
N ARG A 213 -3.22 3.92 1.89
CA ARG A 213 -3.50 2.68 1.15
C ARG A 213 -2.39 2.32 0.17
N ALA A 214 -1.89 3.28 -0.61
CA ALA A 214 -0.77 3.04 -1.52
C ALA A 214 0.49 2.63 -0.74
N ALA A 215 0.79 3.32 0.36
CA ALA A 215 1.93 2.99 1.21
C ALA A 215 1.83 1.59 1.85
N ALA A 216 0.63 1.14 2.20
CA ALA A 216 0.41 -0.21 2.73
C ALA A 216 0.69 -1.28 1.66
N MET A 217 0.26 -1.06 0.42
CA MET A 217 0.56 -1.95 -0.70
C MET A 217 2.06 -1.99 -0.99
N ASP A 218 2.70 -0.83 -1.12
CA ASP A 218 4.15 -0.71 -1.37
C ASP A 218 5.00 -1.35 -0.27
N ALA A 219 4.56 -1.24 0.99
CA ALA A 219 5.21 -1.89 2.12
C ALA A 219 5.02 -3.40 2.09
N ALA A 220 3.84 -3.89 1.72
CA ALA A 220 3.53 -5.31 1.65
C ALA A 220 4.40 -6.06 0.62
N GLU A 221 4.76 -5.42 -0.50
CA GLU A 221 5.62 -6.00 -1.53
C GLU A 221 7.05 -6.34 -1.07
N VAL A 222 7.57 -5.61 -0.08
CA VAL A 222 8.95 -5.76 0.40
C VAL A 222 9.05 -6.55 1.71
N LEU A 223 7.91 -6.96 2.27
CA LEU A 223 7.84 -7.72 3.52
C LEU A 223 7.86 -9.24 3.29
N PRO A 224 8.10 -10.04 4.34
CA PRO A 224 8.08 -11.49 4.23
C PRO A 224 6.79 -12.04 3.61
N ALA A 225 6.93 -12.76 2.49
CA ALA A 225 5.81 -13.28 1.72
C ALA A 225 4.95 -14.25 2.56
N GLY A 226 3.63 -14.16 2.41
CA GLY A 226 2.67 -15.02 3.11
C GLY A 226 2.38 -14.64 4.56
N LYS A 227 3.11 -13.67 5.15
CA LYS A 227 2.90 -13.20 6.52
C LYS A 227 2.10 -11.89 6.61
N VAL A 228 2.05 -11.13 5.52
CA VAL A 228 1.47 -9.78 5.51
C VAL A 228 -0.05 -9.82 5.41
N LYS A 229 -0.69 -8.99 6.24
CA LYS A 229 -2.13 -8.73 6.23
C LYS A 229 -2.35 -7.22 6.20
N ILE A 230 -3.42 -6.76 5.54
CA ILE A 230 -3.78 -5.35 5.49
C ILE A 230 -5.08 -5.17 6.27
N ALA A 231 -5.03 -4.31 7.29
CA ALA A 231 -6.18 -3.94 8.10
C ALA A 231 -7.05 -2.92 7.34
N VAL A 232 -8.37 -3.07 7.45
CA VAL A 232 -9.34 -2.11 6.92
C VAL A 232 -10.12 -1.53 8.08
N LEU A 233 -10.15 -0.20 8.16
CA LEU A 233 -10.81 0.52 9.23
C LEU A 233 -12.01 1.32 8.68
N PRO A 234 -13.06 1.52 9.50
CA PRO A 234 -14.22 2.32 9.14
C PRO A 234 -13.97 3.84 9.11
N MET A 235 -12.91 4.32 9.77
CA MET A 235 -12.52 5.74 9.83
C MET A 235 -11.07 5.90 9.33
N LYS A 236 -10.56 7.14 9.32
CA LYS A 236 -9.26 7.44 8.75
C LYS A 236 -8.11 6.64 9.39
N ASP A 237 -8.03 6.61 10.71
CA ASP A 237 -6.94 5.99 11.44
C ASP A 237 -7.45 5.29 12.74
N PRO A 238 -6.62 4.46 13.40
CA PRO A 238 -7.00 3.83 14.67
C PRO A 238 -7.45 4.81 15.74
N ASN A 239 -6.79 5.97 15.87
CA ASN A 239 -7.14 6.97 16.88
C ASN A 239 -8.55 7.53 16.66
N GLU A 240 -8.87 7.89 15.42
CA GLU A 240 -10.18 8.39 15.03
C GLU A 240 -11.27 7.34 15.25
N CYS A 241 -11.00 6.06 14.96
CA CYS A 241 -11.93 4.97 15.28
C CYS A 241 -12.23 4.94 16.78
N VAL A 242 -11.22 4.96 17.65
CA VAL A 242 -11.40 4.91 19.11
C VAL A 242 -12.13 6.15 19.63
N MET A 243 -11.76 7.34 19.16
CA MET A 243 -12.40 8.60 19.56
C MET A 243 -13.89 8.66 19.15
N ASN A 244 -14.29 7.92 18.12
CA ASN A 244 -15.68 7.79 17.67
C ASN A 244 -16.39 6.52 18.20
N GLY A 245 -15.85 5.88 19.25
CA GLY A 245 -16.49 4.72 19.89
C GLY A 245 -16.39 3.41 19.10
N GLN A 246 -15.55 3.35 18.06
CA GLN A 246 -15.36 2.20 17.18
C GLN A 246 -14.13 1.37 17.55
N ALA A 247 -13.76 1.33 18.84
CA ALA A 247 -12.64 0.52 19.34
C ALA A 247 -12.73 -0.97 18.95
N LYS A 248 -13.97 -1.51 18.88
CA LYS A 248 -14.21 -2.88 18.43
C LYS A 248 -13.75 -3.10 16.99
N ALA A 249 -13.97 -2.15 16.09
CA ALA A 249 -13.56 -2.29 14.69
C ALA A 249 -12.03 -2.37 14.56
N VAL A 250 -11.29 -1.58 15.36
CA VAL A 250 -9.83 -1.67 15.44
C VAL A 250 -9.41 -3.05 15.95
N MET A 251 -10.05 -3.55 17.02
CA MET A 251 -9.78 -4.91 17.52
C MET A 251 -10.05 -6.01 16.51
N ASP A 252 -11.20 -5.94 15.82
CA ASP A 252 -11.55 -6.91 14.79
C ASP A 252 -10.52 -6.87 13.64
N ALA A 253 -10.07 -5.67 13.23
CA ALA A 253 -9.02 -5.50 12.23
C ALA A 253 -7.66 -6.04 12.68
N MET A 254 -7.30 -5.92 13.97
CA MET A 254 -6.07 -6.52 14.52
C MET A 254 -6.08 -8.06 14.42
N TRP A 255 -7.22 -8.70 14.66
CA TRP A 255 -7.28 -10.16 14.71
C TRP A 255 -7.61 -10.81 13.36
N ASN A 256 -8.41 -10.14 12.53
CA ASN A 256 -9.03 -10.69 11.33
C ASN A 256 -8.65 -9.94 10.03
N ALA A 257 -7.56 -9.17 10.02
CA ALA A 257 -7.07 -8.52 8.80
C ALA A 257 -6.93 -9.53 7.64
N ALA A 258 -7.27 -9.08 6.43
CA ALA A 258 -7.21 -9.91 5.24
C ALA A 258 -5.74 -10.11 4.83
N PRO A 259 -5.33 -11.33 4.41
CA PRO A 259 -4.03 -11.55 3.80
C PRO A 259 -3.81 -10.60 2.61
N PHE A 260 -2.61 -10.02 2.53
CA PHE A 260 -2.20 -9.32 1.33
C PHE A 260 -2.08 -10.34 0.19
N VAL A 261 -2.74 -10.03 -0.92
CA VAL A 261 -2.64 -10.81 -2.15
C VAL A 261 -2.00 -9.89 -3.18
N PRO A 262 -0.77 -10.20 -3.64
CA PRO A 262 -0.09 -9.38 -4.64
C PRO A 262 -0.94 -9.20 -5.90
N ASP A 263 -0.80 -8.03 -6.53
CA ASP A 263 -1.47 -7.73 -7.79
C ASP A 263 -1.20 -8.82 -8.84
N GLY A 264 -2.26 -9.25 -9.52
CA GLY A 264 -2.24 -10.32 -10.52
C GLY A 264 -2.54 -11.72 -9.98
N VAL A 265 -2.57 -11.94 -8.66
CA VAL A 265 -2.97 -13.23 -8.08
C VAL A 265 -4.44 -13.17 -7.66
N VAL A 266 -5.33 -13.82 -8.40
CA VAL A 266 -6.75 -13.90 -8.06
C VAL A 266 -7.15 -15.34 -7.75
N SER A 267 -7.91 -15.54 -6.67
CA SER A 267 -8.47 -16.86 -6.37
C SER A 267 -9.48 -17.25 -7.44
N ALA A 268 -9.34 -18.44 -8.03
CA ALA A 268 -10.34 -18.97 -8.95
C ALA A 268 -11.76 -19.01 -8.35
N LYS A 269 -11.86 -19.19 -7.02
CA LYS A 269 -13.15 -19.20 -6.30
C LYS A 269 -13.82 -17.82 -6.29
N SER A 270 -13.05 -16.74 -6.16
CA SER A 270 -13.60 -15.37 -6.14
C SER A 270 -14.04 -14.88 -7.53
N LEU A 271 -13.57 -15.53 -8.60
CA LEU A 271 -13.95 -15.21 -9.97
C LEU A 271 -15.35 -15.71 -10.37
N LYS A 272 -16.01 -16.56 -9.58
CA LYS A 272 -17.29 -17.19 -9.95
C LYS A 272 -18.37 -16.16 -10.35
N SER A 273 -18.47 -15.05 -9.64
CA SER A 273 -19.41 -13.96 -9.97
C SER A 273 -18.98 -13.22 -11.24
N ARG A 274 -17.68 -12.88 -11.37
CA ARG A 274 -17.12 -12.21 -12.56
C ARG A 274 -17.32 -13.03 -13.84
N ILE A 275 -17.15 -14.35 -13.76
CA ILE A 275 -17.37 -15.27 -14.88
C ILE A 275 -18.85 -15.31 -15.28
N LYS A 276 -19.76 -15.42 -14.29
CA LYS A 276 -21.21 -15.44 -14.54
C LYS A 276 -21.75 -14.13 -15.12
N ASN A 277 -21.14 -13.00 -14.73
CA ASN A 277 -21.55 -11.67 -15.17
C ASN A 277 -20.74 -11.19 -16.39
N LYS A 278 -19.95 -12.06 -17.03
CA LYS A 278 -19.17 -11.69 -18.21
C LYS A 278 -20.14 -11.34 -19.33
N GLN A 279 -20.11 -10.08 -19.77
CA GLN A 279 -20.86 -9.64 -20.94
C GLN A 279 -20.34 -10.36 -22.18
N ASP A 280 -21.25 -10.70 -23.09
CA ASP A 280 -20.86 -11.26 -24.37
C ASP A 280 -20.03 -10.21 -25.12
N ILE A 281 -18.80 -10.58 -25.51
CA ILE A 281 -17.90 -9.67 -26.21
C ILE A 281 -18.36 -9.66 -27.67
N PRO A 282 -18.74 -8.49 -28.23
CA PRO A 282 -19.15 -8.40 -29.62
C PRO A 282 -18.06 -8.96 -30.54
N ARG A 283 -18.48 -9.75 -31.52
CA ARG A 283 -17.58 -10.28 -32.55
C ARG A 283 -17.53 -9.31 -33.71
N ILE A 284 -16.34 -9.11 -34.26
CA ILE A 284 -16.09 -8.24 -35.40
C ILE A 284 -15.97 -9.13 -36.65
N PRO A 285 -16.96 -9.13 -37.56
CA PRO A 285 -16.98 -10.03 -38.70
C PRO A 285 -15.79 -9.86 -39.63
N LEU A 286 -15.16 -10.96 -40.05
CA LEU A 286 -14.09 -10.89 -41.06
C LEU A 286 -14.68 -10.93 -42.47
N ALA A 287 -14.25 -10.01 -43.34
CA ALA A 287 -14.52 -10.08 -44.76
C ALA A 287 -13.67 -11.19 -45.40
N GLY A 288 -14.32 -12.16 -46.06
CA GLY A 288 -13.65 -13.30 -46.70
C GLY A 288 -14.57 -14.50 -46.88
N PRO A 289 -14.02 -15.66 -47.31
CA PRO A 289 -14.78 -16.89 -47.46
C PRO A 289 -15.47 -17.31 -46.14
N ALA A 290 -16.65 -17.90 -46.22
CA ALA A 290 -17.43 -18.31 -45.05
C ALA A 290 -16.65 -19.31 -44.15
N GLU A 291 -15.77 -20.10 -44.75
CA GLU A 291 -14.85 -21.02 -44.09
C GLU A 291 -13.93 -20.30 -43.09
N LEU A 292 -13.41 -19.12 -43.46
CA LEU A 292 -12.52 -18.35 -42.60
C LEU A 292 -13.24 -17.99 -41.29
N ARG A 293 -14.43 -17.38 -41.41
CA ARG A 293 -15.26 -17.00 -40.26
C ARG A 293 -15.67 -18.20 -39.42
N ARG A 294 -15.95 -19.35 -40.06
CA ARG A 294 -16.29 -20.59 -39.35
C ARG A 294 -15.12 -21.11 -38.50
N MET A 295 -13.89 -20.99 -39.00
CA MET A 295 -12.67 -21.45 -38.33
C MET A 295 -12.21 -20.48 -37.23
N THR A 296 -12.20 -19.17 -37.51
CA THR A 296 -11.70 -18.16 -36.56
C THR A 296 -12.73 -17.72 -35.53
N LYS A 297 -14.02 -17.89 -35.86
CA LYS A 297 -15.18 -17.35 -35.12
C LYS A 297 -15.23 -15.83 -35.13
N ASP A 298 -14.82 -15.22 -36.25
CA ASP A 298 -14.67 -13.77 -36.41
C ASP A 298 -13.60 -13.20 -35.45
N ALA A 299 -13.33 -11.90 -35.48
CA ALA A 299 -12.37 -11.28 -34.56
C ALA A 299 -13.03 -10.91 -33.23
N ARG A 300 -12.28 -10.91 -32.12
CA ARG A 300 -12.77 -10.55 -30.79
C ARG A 300 -11.87 -9.50 -30.14
N ALA A 301 -12.46 -8.63 -29.31
CA ALA A 301 -11.72 -7.64 -28.57
C ALA A 301 -10.66 -8.29 -27.64
N GLY A 302 -9.44 -7.75 -27.66
CA GLY A 302 -8.29 -8.28 -26.93
C GLY A 302 -7.48 -9.34 -27.67
N GLU A 303 -7.86 -9.71 -28.89
CA GLU A 303 -7.06 -10.61 -29.75
C GLU A 303 -6.13 -9.84 -30.69
N LEU A 304 -5.02 -10.47 -31.06
CA LEU A 304 -4.12 -10.01 -32.12
C LEU A 304 -4.30 -10.91 -33.35
N LEU A 305 -4.86 -10.37 -34.43
CA LEU A 305 -4.97 -11.06 -35.71
C LEU A 305 -3.78 -10.73 -36.61
N MET A 306 -2.96 -11.74 -36.91
CA MET A 306 -1.81 -11.60 -37.79
C MET A 306 -2.15 -12.10 -39.20
N VAL A 307 -2.06 -11.21 -40.19
CA VAL A 307 -2.25 -11.54 -41.62
C VAL A 307 -0.88 -11.64 -42.30
N THR A 308 -0.59 -12.74 -42.98
CA THR A 308 0.69 -12.95 -43.67
C THR A 308 0.54 -13.75 -44.97
N SER A 309 1.44 -13.50 -45.91
CA SER A 309 1.60 -14.18 -47.20
C SER A 309 2.88 -13.69 -47.89
N GLY A 310 3.24 -14.29 -49.02
CA GLY A 310 4.35 -13.82 -49.87
C GLY A 310 4.20 -12.34 -50.31
N SER A 311 5.30 -11.73 -50.74
CA SER A 311 5.30 -10.36 -51.30
C SER A 311 4.41 -10.28 -52.53
N GLY A 312 3.61 -9.22 -52.64
CA GLY A 312 2.68 -9.02 -53.77
C GLY A 312 1.48 -9.98 -53.82
N MET A 313 1.24 -10.79 -52.77
CA MET A 313 0.15 -11.78 -52.75
C MET A 313 -1.18 -11.28 -52.16
N GLY A 314 -1.35 -9.95 -51.99
CA GLY A 314 -2.63 -9.35 -51.60
C GLY A 314 -2.89 -9.14 -50.10
N LYS A 315 -1.86 -9.11 -49.24
CA LYS A 315 -2.01 -8.83 -47.79
C LYS A 315 -2.74 -7.51 -47.54
N SER A 316 -2.22 -6.42 -48.09
CA SER A 316 -2.76 -5.07 -47.89
C SER A 316 -4.19 -4.98 -48.44
N THR A 317 -4.48 -5.63 -49.57
CA THR A 317 -5.84 -5.71 -50.13
C THR A 317 -6.81 -6.41 -49.19
N PHE A 318 -6.43 -7.56 -48.62
CA PHE A 318 -7.28 -8.29 -47.67
C PHE A 318 -7.55 -7.48 -46.40
N VAL A 319 -6.51 -6.85 -45.84
CA VAL A 319 -6.65 -5.98 -44.66
C VAL A 319 -7.55 -4.79 -44.97
N ARG A 320 -7.35 -4.12 -46.11
CA ARG A 320 -8.15 -2.95 -46.54
C ARG A 320 -9.62 -3.29 -46.76
N GLN A 321 -9.91 -4.48 -47.31
CA GLN A 321 -11.29 -4.95 -47.45
C GLN A 321 -11.99 -5.19 -46.11
N ASN A 322 -11.25 -5.68 -45.10
CA ASN A 322 -11.77 -5.84 -43.75
C ASN A 322 -12.01 -4.48 -43.08
N VAL A 323 -11.06 -3.55 -43.17
CA VAL A 323 -11.22 -2.16 -42.70
C VAL A 323 -12.50 -1.55 -43.27
N TYR A 324 -12.66 -1.58 -44.59
CA TYR A 324 -13.85 -1.09 -45.28
C TYR A 324 -15.14 -1.73 -44.76
N SER A 325 -15.16 -3.06 -44.61
CA SER A 325 -16.32 -3.78 -44.09
C SER A 325 -16.66 -3.35 -42.65
N TRP A 326 -15.67 -3.18 -41.78
CA TRP A 326 -15.88 -2.84 -40.37
C TRP A 326 -16.50 -1.46 -40.18
N PHE A 327 -15.93 -0.41 -40.78
CA PHE A 327 -16.48 0.92 -40.56
C PHE A 327 -17.75 1.15 -41.38
N GLN A 328 -17.79 0.73 -42.66
CA GLN A 328 -18.92 1.06 -43.54
C GLN A 328 -20.10 0.10 -43.42
N GLN A 329 -19.86 -1.22 -43.27
CA GLN A 329 -20.95 -2.20 -43.22
C GLN A 329 -21.38 -2.50 -41.79
N HIS A 330 -20.45 -2.43 -40.82
CA HIS A 330 -20.71 -2.73 -39.41
C HIS A 330 -20.75 -1.49 -38.53
N GLY A 331 -20.43 -0.31 -39.06
CA GLY A 331 -20.55 0.95 -38.33
C GLY A 331 -19.57 1.07 -37.15
N LEU A 332 -18.44 0.36 -37.20
CA LEU A 332 -17.42 0.38 -36.16
C LEU A 332 -16.48 1.58 -36.35
N GLU A 333 -16.00 2.17 -35.25
CA GLU A 333 -14.87 3.10 -35.27
C GLU A 333 -13.60 2.27 -35.57
N VAL A 334 -12.82 2.68 -36.57
CA VAL A 334 -11.64 1.93 -37.04
C VAL A 334 -10.43 2.84 -37.13
N GLY A 335 -9.37 2.50 -36.39
CA GLY A 335 -8.05 3.12 -36.49
C GLY A 335 -7.15 2.36 -37.45
N VAL A 336 -6.50 3.06 -38.38
CA VAL A 336 -5.61 2.44 -39.37
C VAL A 336 -4.25 3.13 -39.38
N ALA A 337 -3.19 2.34 -39.32
CA ALA A 337 -1.81 2.78 -39.48
C ALA A 337 -1.14 2.00 -40.62
N MET A 338 -1.33 2.47 -41.86
CA MET A 338 -0.60 1.95 -43.02
C MET A 338 0.73 2.70 -43.12
N LEU A 339 1.84 2.01 -42.87
CA LEU A 339 3.18 2.63 -42.83
C LEU A 339 3.90 2.59 -44.19
N GLU A 340 3.34 1.89 -45.18
CA GLU A 340 3.94 1.70 -46.51
C GLU A 340 3.45 2.70 -47.57
N GLU A 341 2.38 3.44 -47.28
CA GLU A 341 1.67 4.34 -48.22
C GLU A 341 1.18 5.59 -47.48
N SER A 342 0.83 6.65 -48.21
CA SER A 342 0.29 7.87 -47.59
C SER A 342 -1.18 7.69 -47.14
N VAL A 343 -1.67 8.61 -46.32
CA VAL A 343 -3.08 8.58 -45.88
C VAL A 343 -4.03 8.84 -47.04
N GLU A 344 -3.66 9.72 -47.97
CA GLU A 344 -4.41 10.00 -49.19
C GLU A 344 -4.52 8.75 -50.06
N GLU A 345 -3.41 8.03 -50.26
CA GLU A 345 -3.38 6.77 -51.00
C GLU A 345 -4.31 5.70 -50.41
N THR A 346 -4.36 5.62 -49.07
CA THR A 346 -5.26 4.72 -48.35
C THR A 346 -6.72 5.09 -48.59
N VAL A 347 -7.06 6.38 -48.52
CA VAL A 347 -8.42 6.90 -48.74
C VAL A 347 -8.87 6.66 -50.17
N GLU A 348 -8.04 6.99 -51.15
CA GLU A 348 -8.32 6.79 -52.57
C GLU A 348 -8.62 5.31 -52.91
N ASP A 349 -7.87 4.38 -52.32
CA ASP A 349 -8.12 2.94 -52.47
C ASP A 349 -9.44 2.50 -51.83
N LEU A 350 -9.83 3.08 -50.69
CA LEU A 350 -11.10 2.78 -50.02
C LEU A 350 -12.29 3.31 -50.81
N VAL A 351 -12.19 4.53 -51.35
CA VAL A 351 -13.20 5.13 -52.24
C VAL A 351 -13.32 4.30 -53.52
N GLY A 352 -12.19 3.92 -54.13
CA GLY A 352 -12.15 2.99 -55.26
C GLY A 352 -12.83 1.66 -54.95
N LEU A 353 -12.57 1.08 -53.77
CA LEU A 353 -13.19 -0.17 -53.33
C LEU A 353 -14.71 -0.06 -53.20
N HIS A 354 -15.22 1.05 -52.68
CA HIS A 354 -16.66 1.33 -52.59
C HIS A 354 -17.32 1.40 -53.96
N MET A 355 -16.70 2.14 -54.89
CA MET A 355 -17.15 2.25 -56.28
C MET A 355 -16.93 0.96 -57.09
N ARG A 356 -16.21 -0.02 -56.53
CA ARG A 356 -15.74 -1.24 -57.23
C ARG A 356 -14.90 -0.93 -58.47
N ARG A 357 -14.09 0.14 -58.40
CA ARG A 357 -13.17 0.58 -59.46
C ARG A 357 -11.75 0.68 -58.90
N ARG A 358 -10.75 0.49 -59.77
CA ARG A 358 -9.34 0.69 -59.43
C ARG A 358 -8.96 2.15 -59.65
N TYR A 359 -9.44 3.04 -58.77
CA TYR A 359 -9.35 4.50 -58.94
C TYR A 359 -7.92 4.98 -59.20
N ARG A 360 -6.96 4.70 -58.30
CA ARG A 360 -5.56 5.13 -58.44
C ARG A 360 -4.87 4.60 -59.71
N GLN A 361 -5.26 3.42 -60.19
CA GLN A 361 -4.65 2.81 -61.38
C GLN A 361 -5.37 3.17 -62.68
N ASN A 362 -6.54 3.82 -62.62
CA ASN A 362 -7.31 4.27 -63.78
C ASN A 362 -8.11 5.54 -63.45
N PRO A 363 -7.44 6.68 -63.22
CA PRO A 363 -8.10 7.92 -62.80
C PRO A 363 -9.07 8.45 -63.87
N ASP A 364 -8.75 8.29 -65.15
CA ASP A 364 -9.60 8.72 -66.29
C ASP A 364 -10.96 7.98 -66.34
N GLY A 365 -11.10 6.90 -65.58
CA GLY A 365 -12.31 6.08 -65.52
C GLY A 365 -13.32 6.52 -64.46
N THR A 366 -13.10 7.62 -63.74
CA THR A 366 -14.01 8.14 -62.69
C THR A 366 -14.08 9.66 -62.79
N THR A 367 -15.29 10.23 -62.85
CA THR A 367 -15.42 11.70 -62.82
C THR A 367 -15.29 12.24 -61.40
N GLU A 368 -15.00 13.53 -61.27
CA GLU A 368 -14.87 14.20 -59.97
C GLU A 368 -16.18 14.08 -59.17
N GLU A 369 -17.33 14.23 -59.84
CA GLU A 369 -18.64 14.10 -59.20
C GLU A 369 -18.94 12.66 -58.70
N GLU A 370 -18.46 11.65 -59.43
CA GLU A 370 -18.58 10.24 -58.98
C GLU A 370 -17.71 9.98 -57.74
N PHE A 371 -16.51 10.58 -57.70
CA PHE A 371 -15.59 10.46 -56.57
C PHE A 371 -16.15 11.14 -55.32
N ASP A 372 -16.58 12.40 -55.44
CA ASP A 372 -17.13 13.17 -54.31
C ASP A 372 -18.36 12.49 -53.72
N ALA A 373 -19.28 12.02 -54.57
CA ALA A 373 -20.46 11.29 -54.11
C ALA A 373 -20.10 10.00 -53.36
N ALA A 374 -19.07 9.27 -53.79
CA ALA A 374 -18.60 8.08 -53.11
C ALA A 374 -17.86 8.41 -51.80
N PHE A 375 -17.04 9.47 -51.80
CA PHE A 375 -16.34 9.95 -50.62
C PHE A 375 -17.32 10.34 -49.52
N ASP A 376 -18.30 11.19 -49.83
CA ASP A 376 -19.32 11.64 -48.89
C ASP A 376 -20.12 10.45 -48.34
N ALA A 377 -20.51 9.50 -49.20
CA ALA A 377 -21.27 8.32 -48.78
C ALA A 377 -20.51 7.37 -47.83
N ILE A 378 -19.18 7.32 -47.92
CA ILE A 378 -18.32 6.47 -47.07
C ILE A 378 -18.00 7.17 -45.75
N PHE A 379 -17.75 8.49 -45.80
CA PHE A 379 -17.18 9.23 -44.67
C PHE A 379 -18.18 10.12 -43.93
N GLU A 380 -19.46 10.16 -44.32
CA GLU A 380 -20.51 10.91 -43.62
C GLU A 380 -20.56 10.62 -42.10
N THR A 381 -20.27 9.38 -41.70
CA THR A 381 -20.32 8.97 -40.29
C THR A 381 -19.04 9.20 -39.50
N ASP A 382 -17.96 9.65 -40.16
CA ASP A 382 -16.64 9.97 -39.59
C ASP A 382 -16.09 8.89 -38.63
N LYS A 383 -16.05 7.63 -39.10
CA LYS A 383 -15.65 6.45 -38.30
C LYS A 383 -14.28 5.88 -38.64
N LEU A 384 -13.55 6.47 -39.58
CA LEU A 384 -12.24 6.01 -40.01
C LEU A 384 -11.17 7.02 -39.59
N PHE A 385 -10.24 6.57 -38.75
CA PHE A 385 -9.15 7.41 -38.26
C PHE A 385 -7.81 6.87 -38.75
N LEU A 386 -7.07 7.70 -39.50
CA LEU A 386 -5.81 7.32 -40.13
C LEU A 386 -4.60 7.89 -39.36
N TYR A 387 -3.53 7.11 -39.29
CA TYR A 387 -2.24 7.56 -38.80
C TYR A 387 -1.35 7.96 -39.98
N ASP A 388 -0.96 9.23 -40.01
CA ASP A 388 0.02 9.74 -40.97
C ASP A 388 1.45 9.55 -40.44
N SER A 389 2.15 8.56 -41.01
CA SER A 389 3.53 8.24 -40.67
C SER A 389 4.58 9.15 -41.31
N PHE A 390 4.23 9.90 -42.36
CA PHE A 390 5.15 10.77 -43.07
C PHE A 390 5.27 12.16 -42.42
N ALA A 391 4.33 12.51 -41.54
CA ALA A 391 4.36 13.76 -40.78
C ALA A 391 5.44 13.82 -39.69
N GLU A 392 5.80 12.71 -39.00
CA GLU A 392 6.85 12.69 -37.96
C GLU A 392 7.41 11.27 -37.71
N SER A 393 8.74 11.08 -37.86
CA SER A 393 9.43 9.79 -37.70
C SER A 393 10.06 9.59 -36.30
N VAL A 394 9.33 9.02 -35.33
CA VAL A 394 9.92 8.41 -34.12
C VAL A 394 9.07 7.22 -33.63
N GLU A 395 9.64 6.01 -33.60
CA GLU A 395 8.98 4.75 -33.23
C GLU A 395 8.30 4.77 -31.84
N ASP A 396 8.88 5.45 -30.85
CA ASP A 396 8.32 5.58 -29.50
C ASP A 396 6.98 6.36 -29.45
N ARG A 397 6.63 7.10 -30.52
CA ARG A 397 5.34 7.81 -30.63
C ARG A 397 4.22 6.93 -31.18
N LEU A 398 4.50 5.86 -31.94
CA LEU A 398 3.45 5.08 -32.61
C LEU A 398 2.50 4.44 -31.60
N MET A 399 3.04 3.76 -30.58
CA MET A 399 2.21 3.12 -29.54
C MET A 399 1.35 4.15 -28.78
N SER A 400 1.88 5.34 -28.53
CA SER A 400 1.13 6.43 -27.88
C SER A 400 0.00 6.96 -28.77
N LYS A 401 0.21 7.03 -30.09
CA LYS A 401 -0.82 7.44 -31.06
C LYS A 401 -1.89 6.36 -31.25
N LEU A 402 -1.51 5.09 -31.34
CA LEU A 402 -2.45 3.96 -31.33
C LEU A 402 -3.26 3.93 -30.03
N HIS A 403 -2.63 4.21 -28.88
CA HIS A 403 -3.34 4.33 -27.61
C HIS A 403 -4.35 5.49 -27.63
N PHE A 404 -3.98 6.63 -28.22
CA PHE A 404 -4.91 7.75 -28.41
C PHE A 404 -6.07 7.40 -29.34
N MET A 405 -5.85 6.64 -30.42
CA MET A 405 -6.95 6.16 -31.27
C MET A 405 -7.94 5.30 -30.48
N VAL A 406 -7.45 4.35 -29.68
CA VAL A 406 -8.33 3.48 -28.85
C VAL A 406 -9.04 4.25 -27.73
N LYS A 407 -8.34 5.15 -27.01
CA LYS A 407 -8.90 5.83 -25.84
C LYS A 407 -9.62 7.13 -26.14
N GLY A 408 -9.16 7.86 -27.15
CA GLY A 408 -9.67 9.18 -27.53
C GLY A 408 -10.72 9.13 -28.63
N GLN A 409 -10.59 8.21 -29.59
CA GLN A 409 -11.50 8.10 -30.75
C GLN A 409 -12.40 6.86 -30.75
N GLY A 410 -12.22 5.94 -29.79
CA GLY A 410 -13.09 4.76 -29.65
C GLY A 410 -12.78 3.59 -30.60
N CYS A 411 -11.69 3.70 -31.38
CA CYS A 411 -11.25 2.71 -32.37
C CYS A 411 -10.99 1.29 -31.82
#